data_AF-Q50FR6-F1
#
_entry.id   AF-Q50FR6-F1
#
_cell.length_a   1.000
_cell.length_b   1.000
_cell.length_c   1.000
_cell.angle_alpha   90.00
_cell.angle_beta   90.00
_cell.angle_gamma   90.00
#
_symmetry.space_group_name_H-M   'P 1'
#
loop_
_entity.id
_entity.type
_entity.pdbx_description
1 polymer ?
#
loop_
_entity_poly.entity_id
_entity_poly.type
_entity_poly.pdbx_seq_one_letter_code
_entity_poly.pdbx_strand_id
1 'polypeptide(L)'
;QKDQDFLQNIENLDEEYIQKFINKKISEIAIAIETAAENADKAKDRTQKAKNLNTDSDWQTYIPIFGRWLGETSEEKKEIKSNMILEVAELQNESMNQMTTILKEVVIFFTSSFCIATRMNQALSLIIAQGFVKSDGKVIRLSKAAKEQFQQIQKFTLSFIEDHEKHKDTINNIQVELDKKNQIDDEQYKLIEKHYQEFIQYKNYNDKIVQEQECKINELKDILNKRKNVFTNSISILALIVSVASIVLYFIGR
;
A
#
# COMPACT_ATOMS: atom_id res chain seq x y z
N GLN A 1 1.00 1.68 24.23
CA GLN A 1 -0.29 2.42 24.26
C GLN A 1 -0.08 3.89 23.87
N LYS A 2 0.58 4.75 24.68
CA LYS A 2 0.84 6.16 24.30
C LYS A 2 1.54 6.36 22.95
N ASP A 3 2.55 5.54 22.63
CA ASP A 3 3.28 5.64 21.35
C ASP A 3 2.46 5.12 20.15
N GLN A 4 1.51 4.21 20.37
CA GLN A 4 0.60 3.73 19.31
C GLN A 4 -0.51 4.74 19.04
N ASP A 5 -1.06 5.37 20.07
CA ASP A 5 -2.07 6.42 19.93
C ASP A 5 -1.50 7.66 19.24
N PHE A 6 -0.20 7.95 19.44
CA PHE A 6 0.53 9.01 18.74
C PHE A 6 0.64 8.71 17.23
N LEU A 7 1.04 7.50 16.86
CA LEU A 7 1.20 7.10 15.46
C LEU A 7 -0.13 7.10 14.69
N GLN A 8 -1.23 6.76 15.34
CA GLN A 8 -2.57 6.74 14.72
C GLN A 8 -3.15 8.13 14.45
N ASN A 9 -2.69 9.17 15.16
CA ASN A 9 -3.24 10.53 15.05
C ASN A 9 -2.24 11.53 14.48
N ILE A 10 -1.14 11.05 13.90
CA ILE A 10 0.03 11.89 13.62
C ILE A 10 -0.23 13.04 12.66
N GLU A 11 -1.19 12.86 11.74
CA GLU A 11 -1.59 13.87 10.74
C GLU A 11 -2.36 15.04 11.37
N ASN A 12 -2.90 14.87 12.58
CA ASN A 12 -3.68 15.88 13.31
C ASN A 12 -2.91 16.54 14.45
N LEU A 13 -1.63 16.19 14.63
CA LEU A 13 -0.80 16.73 15.70
C LEU A 13 -0.07 18.00 15.26
N ASP A 14 0.09 18.91 16.21
CA ASP A 14 0.86 20.13 16.00
C ASP A 14 2.33 19.83 15.66
N GLU A 15 2.90 20.64 14.77
CA GLU A 15 4.25 20.45 14.24
C GLU A 15 5.33 20.53 15.32
N GLU A 16 5.16 21.44 16.29
CA GLU A 16 6.09 21.59 17.42
C GLU A 16 6.06 20.34 18.30
N TYR A 17 4.88 19.76 18.49
CA TYR A 17 4.70 18.54 19.26
C TYR A 17 5.38 17.34 18.58
N ILE A 18 5.18 17.18 17.26
CA ILE A 18 5.83 16.14 16.46
C ILE A 18 7.36 16.28 16.56
N GLN A 19 7.89 17.50 16.42
CA GLN A 19 9.33 17.72 16.47
C GLN A 19 9.92 17.40 17.85
N LYS A 20 9.24 17.81 18.94
CA LYS A 20 9.67 17.48 20.30
C LYS A 20 9.69 15.97 20.54
N PHE A 21 8.65 15.27 20.08
CA PHE A 21 8.59 13.81 20.18
C PHE A 21 9.74 13.13 19.42
N ILE A 22 9.97 13.55 18.18
CA ILE A 22 11.05 13.02 17.33
C ILE A 22 12.41 13.23 17.99
N ASN A 23 12.71 14.45 18.45
CA ASN A 23 13.97 14.76 19.10
C ASN A 23 14.19 13.92 20.36
N LYS A 24 13.13 13.69 21.14
CA LYS A 24 13.16 12.82 22.31
C LYS A 24 13.48 11.38 21.93
N LYS A 25 12.75 10.79 20.98
CA LYS A 25 12.96 9.39 20.54
C LYS A 25 14.34 9.16 19.93
N ILE A 26 14.76 10.08 19.07
CA ILE A 26 16.10 10.06 18.46
C ILE A 26 17.20 10.12 19.53
N SER A 27 17.01 10.90 20.60
CA SER A 27 17.94 10.96 21.73
C SER A 27 17.94 9.67 22.56
N GLU A 28 16.78 9.05 22.80
CA GLU A 28 16.66 7.74 23.46
C GLU A 28 17.41 6.65 22.68
N ILE A 29 17.22 6.62 21.36
CA ILE A 29 17.95 5.72 20.45
C ILE A 29 19.47 5.99 20.53
N ALA A 30 19.89 7.26 20.59
CA ALA A 30 21.30 7.62 20.68
C ALA A 30 21.96 7.14 21.97
N ILE A 31 21.27 7.31 23.10
CA ILE A 31 21.74 6.82 24.40
C ILE A 31 21.87 5.30 24.38
N ALA A 32 20.87 4.59 23.84
CA ALA A 32 20.89 3.13 23.80
C ALA A 32 22.01 2.59 22.89
N ILE A 33 22.24 3.18 21.72
CA ILE A 33 23.33 2.76 20.82
C ILE A 33 24.70 3.03 21.46
N GLU A 34 24.89 4.18 22.10
CA GLU A 34 26.15 4.49 22.77
C GLU A 34 26.40 3.54 23.95
N THR A 35 25.37 3.22 24.73
CA THR A 35 25.46 2.25 25.83
C THR A 35 25.83 0.85 25.33
N ALA A 36 25.21 0.40 24.24
CA ALA A 36 25.54 -0.87 23.61
C ALA A 36 26.99 -0.90 23.07
N ALA A 37 27.47 0.22 22.51
CA ALA A 37 28.85 0.35 22.06
C ALA A 37 29.85 0.29 23.24
N GLU A 38 29.58 1.01 24.33
CA GLU A 38 30.40 0.97 25.55
C GLU A 38 30.45 -0.44 26.16
N ASN A 39 29.31 -1.14 26.20
CA ASN A 39 29.22 -2.50 26.70
C ASN A 39 30.00 -3.49 25.82
N ALA A 40 30.00 -3.31 24.50
CA ALA A 40 30.80 -4.10 23.58
C ALA A 40 32.32 -3.91 23.81
N ASP A 41 32.76 -2.66 24.05
CA ASP A 41 34.16 -2.38 24.36
C ASP A 41 34.59 -2.99 25.70
N LYS A 42 33.75 -2.88 26.74
CA LYS A 42 33.99 -3.53 28.05
C LYS A 42 34.07 -5.06 27.91
N ALA A 43 33.14 -5.66 27.15
CA ALA A 43 33.14 -7.10 26.91
C ALA A 43 34.41 -7.57 26.18
N LYS A 44 34.91 -6.77 25.23
CA LYS A 44 36.17 -7.05 24.53
C LYS A 44 37.38 -7.00 25.46
N ASP A 45 37.46 -5.98 26.31
CA ASP A 45 38.53 -5.86 27.33
C ASP A 45 38.50 -7.04 28.32
N ARG A 46 37.32 -7.37 28.86
CA ARG A 46 37.15 -8.51 29.77
C ARG A 46 37.50 -9.85 29.13
N THR A 47 37.11 -10.06 27.87
CA THR A 47 37.48 -11.25 27.10
C THR A 47 39.00 -11.35 26.95
N GLN A 48 39.68 -10.24 26.66
CA GLN A 48 41.14 -10.24 26.51
C GLN A 48 41.84 -10.53 27.85
N LYS A 49 41.37 -9.93 28.94
CA LYS A 49 41.87 -10.21 30.30
C LYS A 49 41.69 -11.68 30.67
N ALA A 50 40.51 -12.26 30.42
CA ALA A 50 40.22 -13.66 30.68
C ALA A 50 41.10 -14.62 29.86
N LYS A 51 41.39 -14.27 28.60
CA LYS A 51 42.30 -15.05 27.73
C LYS A 51 43.75 -15.01 28.22
N ASN A 52 44.20 -13.87 28.71
CA ASN A 52 45.57 -13.67 29.17
C ASN A 52 45.82 -14.19 30.60
N LEU A 53 44.76 -14.53 31.35
CA LEU A 53 44.89 -15.06 32.71
C LEU A 53 45.44 -16.50 32.68
N ASN A 54 46.66 -16.69 33.18
CA ASN A 54 47.27 -18.00 33.35
C ASN A 54 46.65 -18.70 34.57
N THR A 55 45.80 -19.69 34.31
CA THR A 55 45.07 -20.47 35.32
C THR A 55 45.84 -21.67 35.83
N ASP A 56 46.95 -22.06 35.20
CA ASP A 56 47.57 -23.37 35.41
C ASP A 56 48.71 -23.32 36.43
N SER A 57 48.95 -22.16 37.03
CA SER A 57 50.01 -21.93 38.01
C SER A 57 49.50 -21.16 39.22
N ASP A 58 49.97 -21.56 40.39
CA ASP A 58 49.80 -20.79 41.63
C ASP A 58 50.90 -19.73 41.71
N TRP A 59 50.55 -18.53 42.21
CA TRP A 59 51.56 -17.62 42.74
C TRP A 59 51.21 -17.37 44.20
N GLN A 60 51.97 -17.98 45.11
CA GLN A 60 51.79 -17.79 46.53
C GLN A 60 53.14 -17.49 47.17
N THR A 61 53.18 -16.45 47.98
CA THR A 61 54.33 -16.05 48.78
C THR A 61 53.92 -16.02 50.24
N TYR A 62 54.61 -16.78 51.07
CA TYR A 62 54.44 -16.69 52.51
C TYR A 62 55.10 -15.42 53.02
N ILE A 63 54.37 -14.58 53.75
CA ILE A 63 54.95 -13.41 54.43
C ILE A 63 55.08 -13.70 55.94
N PRO A 64 56.31 -13.97 56.43
CA PRO A 64 56.53 -14.41 57.81
C PRO A 64 56.06 -13.40 58.86
N ILE A 65 56.18 -12.10 58.57
CA ILE A 65 55.82 -10.99 59.47
C ILE A 65 54.31 -10.98 59.76
N PHE A 66 53.48 -11.45 58.84
CA PHE A 66 52.02 -11.51 58.98
C PHE A 66 51.48 -12.93 59.20
N GLY A 67 52.36 -13.94 59.25
CA GLY A 67 51.98 -15.34 59.42
C GLY A 67 51.02 -15.89 58.35
N ARG A 68 50.98 -15.28 57.15
CA ARG A 68 49.95 -15.57 56.13
C ARG A 68 50.56 -15.78 54.74
N TRP A 69 49.95 -16.66 53.97
CA TRP A 69 50.16 -16.80 52.52
C TRP A 69 49.42 -15.70 51.77
N LEU A 70 50.14 -14.97 50.91
CA LEU A 70 49.59 -13.96 50.01
C LEU A 70 49.80 -14.40 48.57
N GLY A 71 48.78 -14.22 47.74
CA GLY A 71 48.78 -14.60 46.33
C GLY A 71 47.54 -15.40 45.96
N GLU A 72 47.40 -15.73 44.69
CA GLU A 72 46.21 -16.38 44.14
C GLU A 72 46.51 -17.84 43.74
N THR A 73 45.61 -18.72 44.14
CA THR A 73 45.57 -20.12 43.70
C THR A 73 45.08 -20.23 42.25
N SER A 74 45.43 -21.33 41.60
CA SER A 74 44.89 -21.75 40.31
C SER A 74 43.36 -21.78 40.32
N GLU A 75 42.76 -22.23 41.42
CA GLU A 75 41.31 -22.32 41.56
C GLU A 75 40.65 -20.94 41.67
N GLU A 76 41.21 -20.03 42.49
CA GLU A 76 40.76 -18.62 42.54
C GLU A 76 40.92 -17.94 41.16
N LYS A 77 42.00 -18.22 40.42
CA LYS A 77 42.18 -17.69 39.06
C LYS A 77 41.16 -18.26 38.07
N LYS A 78 40.80 -19.54 38.17
CA LYS A 78 39.71 -20.13 37.36
C LYS A 78 38.37 -19.49 37.69
N GLU A 79 38.10 -19.23 38.97
CA GLU A 79 36.88 -18.53 39.40
C GLU A 79 36.85 -17.11 38.85
N ILE A 80 37.94 -16.34 38.97
CA ILE A 80 38.08 -15.00 38.37
C ILE A 80 37.83 -15.06 36.85
N LYS A 81 38.42 -16.04 36.15
CA LYS A 81 38.21 -16.23 34.71
C LYS A 81 36.74 -16.53 34.39
N SER A 82 36.11 -17.39 35.18
CA SER A 82 34.69 -17.74 35.04
C SER A 82 33.80 -16.51 35.23
N ASN A 83 34.04 -15.72 36.27
CA ASN A 83 33.31 -14.48 36.55
C ASN A 83 33.47 -13.47 35.41
N MET A 84 34.68 -13.31 34.85
CA MET A 84 34.88 -12.45 33.68
C MET A 84 34.11 -12.94 32.45
N ILE A 85 33.99 -14.25 32.24
CA ILE A 85 33.20 -14.82 31.14
C ILE A 85 31.70 -14.57 31.36
N LEU A 86 31.21 -14.69 32.60
CA LEU A 86 29.83 -14.37 32.95
C LEU A 86 29.51 -12.89 32.74
N GLU A 87 30.37 -11.98 33.21
CA GLU A 87 30.23 -10.53 32.96
C GLU A 87 30.18 -10.20 31.46
N VAL A 88 30.99 -10.88 30.63
CA VAL A 88 30.95 -10.71 29.17
C VAL A 88 29.59 -11.12 28.61
N ALA A 89 29.04 -12.25 29.05
CA ALA A 89 27.73 -12.73 28.60
C ALA A 89 26.59 -11.77 29.02
N GLU A 90 26.66 -11.22 30.24
CA GLU A 90 25.70 -10.23 30.72
C GLU A 90 25.73 -8.94 29.88
N LEU A 91 26.92 -8.38 29.66
CA LEU A 91 27.12 -7.18 28.83
C LEU A 91 26.62 -7.37 27.40
N GLN A 92 26.87 -8.55 26.81
CA GLN A 92 26.40 -8.89 25.47
C GLN A 92 24.88 -9.03 25.41
N ASN A 93 24.26 -9.69 26.40
CA ASN A 93 22.81 -9.85 26.48
C ASN A 93 22.11 -8.49 26.65
N GLU A 94 22.61 -7.62 27.52
CA GLU A 94 22.08 -6.28 27.70
C GLU A 94 22.15 -5.47 26.40
N SER A 95 23.30 -5.49 25.73
CA SER A 95 23.51 -4.79 24.45
C SER A 95 22.56 -5.31 23.36
N MET A 96 22.37 -6.62 23.29
CA MET A 96 21.47 -7.25 22.32
C MET A 96 20.00 -6.88 22.57
N ASN A 97 19.59 -6.79 23.84
CA ASN A 97 18.25 -6.34 24.21
C ASN A 97 18.02 -4.86 23.84
N GLN A 98 19.02 -4.00 24.11
CA GLN A 98 18.98 -2.58 23.69
C GLN A 98 18.86 -2.46 22.17
N MET A 99 19.70 -3.17 21.41
CA MET A 99 19.66 -3.15 19.94
C MET A 99 18.34 -3.68 19.37
N THR A 100 17.77 -4.72 19.99
CA THR A 100 16.45 -5.24 19.59
C THR A 100 15.35 -4.20 19.80
N THR A 101 15.42 -3.45 20.90
CA THR A 101 14.47 -2.38 21.20
C THR A 101 14.62 -1.24 20.19
N ILE A 102 15.86 -0.81 19.92
CA ILE A 102 16.17 0.20 18.90
C ILE A 102 15.63 -0.22 17.54
N LEU A 103 15.88 -1.45 17.10
CA LEU A 103 15.38 -1.94 15.80
C LEU A 103 13.87 -1.88 15.71
N LYS A 104 13.15 -2.29 16.76
CA LYS A 104 11.69 -2.20 16.80
C LYS A 104 11.22 -0.75 16.71
N GLU A 105 11.79 0.15 17.51
CA GLU A 105 11.42 1.56 17.48
C GLU A 105 11.75 2.21 16.12
N VAL A 106 12.92 1.93 15.56
CA VAL A 106 13.32 2.41 14.24
C VAL A 106 12.34 1.94 13.18
N VAL A 107 12.03 0.65 13.12
CA VAL A 107 11.09 0.12 12.14
C VAL A 107 9.72 0.77 12.32
N ILE A 108 9.17 0.78 13.54
CA ILE A 108 7.83 1.32 13.81
C ILE A 108 7.74 2.82 13.47
N PHE A 109 8.65 3.65 13.98
CA PHE A 109 8.52 5.10 13.80
C PHE A 109 8.90 5.57 12.40
N PHE A 110 9.99 5.05 11.82
CA PHE A 110 10.43 5.51 10.51
C PHE A 110 9.54 5.03 9.38
N THR A 111 8.80 3.93 9.56
CA THR A 111 7.86 3.46 8.52
C THR A 111 6.42 3.94 8.74
N SER A 112 6.14 4.62 9.86
CA SER A 112 4.77 5.02 10.21
C SER A 112 4.20 6.12 9.31
N SER A 113 5.01 7.09 8.90
CA SER A 113 4.63 8.07 7.88
C SER A 113 5.85 8.67 7.21
N PHE A 114 5.68 9.15 5.99
CA PHE A 114 6.70 9.87 5.25
C PHE A 114 7.24 11.10 6.02
N CYS A 115 6.35 11.92 6.59
CA CYS A 115 6.74 13.14 7.31
C CYS A 115 7.64 12.83 8.53
N ILE A 116 7.29 11.79 9.30
CA ILE A 116 8.10 11.34 10.44
C ILE A 116 9.43 10.80 9.95
N ALA A 117 9.42 9.95 8.91
CA ALA A 117 10.64 9.38 8.34
C ALA A 117 11.64 10.48 7.95
N THR A 118 11.18 11.51 7.23
CA THR A 118 12.01 12.64 6.83
C THR A 118 12.56 13.41 8.02
N ARG A 119 11.71 13.76 9.00
CA ARG A 119 12.14 14.52 10.19
C ARG A 119 13.09 13.72 11.09
N MET A 120 12.82 12.43 11.28
CA MET A 120 13.71 11.55 12.02
C MET A 120 15.05 11.42 11.29
N ASN A 121 15.06 11.31 9.96
CA ASN A 121 16.30 11.28 9.17
C ASN A 121 17.13 12.56 9.34
N GLN A 122 16.48 13.73 9.38
CA GLN A 122 17.13 15.01 9.67
C GLN A 122 17.71 15.02 11.09
N ALA A 123 16.95 14.56 12.08
CA ALA A 123 17.39 14.47 13.46
C ALA A 123 18.58 13.50 13.63
N LEU A 124 18.57 12.35 12.94
CA LEU A 124 19.70 11.42 12.86
C LEU A 124 20.93 12.11 12.30
N SER A 125 20.78 12.85 11.20
CA SER A 125 21.87 13.58 10.54
C SER A 125 22.52 14.59 11.49
N LEU A 126 21.69 15.30 12.26
CA LEU A 126 22.15 16.24 13.29
C LEU A 126 22.94 15.53 14.39
N ILE A 127 22.44 14.41 14.91
CA ILE A 127 23.15 13.62 15.93
C ILE A 127 24.49 13.10 15.41
N ILE A 128 24.53 12.58 14.19
CA ILE A 128 25.78 12.05 13.59
C ILE A 128 26.84 13.16 13.48
N ALA A 129 26.42 14.35 13.05
CA ALA A 129 27.31 15.48 12.83
C ALA A 129 27.74 16.17 14.14
N GLN A 130 26.80 16.41 15.05
CA GLN A 130 26.97 17.32 16.19
C GLN A 130 26.99 16.59 17.55
N GLY A 131 26.50 15.36 17.61
CA GLY A 131 26.19 14.66 18.86
C GLY A 131 24.77 14.98 19.35
N PHE A 132 24.46 14.51 20.55
CA PHE A 132 23.15 14.69 21.17
C PHE A 132 23.28 15.27 22.58
N VAL A 133 22.22 15.93 23.05
CA VAL A 133 22.20 16.56 24.37
C VAL A 133 21.57 15.60 25.38
N LYS A 134 22.26 15.31 26.48
CA LYS A 134 21.68 14.55 27.60
C LYS A 134 20.75 15.41 28.45
N SER A 135 19.99 14.78 29.35
CA SER A 135 19.11 15.45 30.31
C SER A 135 19.82 16.48 31.22
N ASP A 136 21.13 16.36 31.37
CA ASP A 136 22.00 17.30 32.11
C ASP A 136 22.48 18.50 31.26
N GLY A 137 22.07 18.60 30.00
CA GLY A 137 22.48 19.65 29.06
C GLY A 137 23.84 19.40 28.40
N LYS A 138 24.52 18.30 28.70
CA LYS A 138 25.83 18.00 28.12
C LYS A 138 25.68 17.43 26.71
N VAL A 139 26.45 17.97 25.77
CA VAL A 139 26.58 17.41 24.42
C VAL A 139 27.50 16.18 24.47
N ILE A 140 26.98 15.04 24.03
CA ILE A 140 27.72 13.80 23.84
C ILE A 140 27.89 13.54 22.37
N ARG A 141 29.14 13.40 21.95
CA ARG A 141 29.47 12.94 20.60
C ARG A 141 29.45 11.42 20.58
N LEU A 142 28.83 10.87 19.54
CA LEU A 142 28.81 9.43 19.31
C LEU A 142 30.23 8.88 19.14
N SER A 143 30.49 7.71 19.73
CA SER A 143 31.66 6.89 19.44
C SER A 143 31.70 6.49 17.96
N LYS A 144 32.87 6.05 17.47
CA LYS A 144 33.01 5.58 16.08
C LYS A 144 32.04 4.43 15.77
N ALA A 145 31.96 3.45 16.67
CA ALA A 145 31.06 2.31 16.53
C ALA A 145 29.59 2.76 16.51
N ALA A 146 29.19 3.66 17.42
CA ALA A 146 27.83 4.20 17.42
C ALA A 146 27.50 4.98 16.14
N LYS A 147 28.44 5.78 15.61
CA LYS A 147 28.27 6.47 14.33
C LYS A 147 28.01 5.51 13.18
N GLU A 148 28.75 4.41 13.11
CA GLU A 148 28.56 3.40 12.06
C GLU A 148 27.16 2.77 12.13
N GLN A 149 26.64 2.50 13.33
CA GLN A 149 25.27 2.00 13.51
C GLN A 149 24.22 3.04 13.12
N PHE A 150 24.40 4.31 13.52
CA PHE A 150 23.53 5.41 13.12
C PHE A 150 23.49 5.61 11.60
N GLN A 151 24.62 5.47 10.92
CA GLN A 151 24.69 5.54 9.46
C GLN A 151 23.93 4.39 8.79
N GLN A 152 23.92 3.19 9.38
CA GLN A 152 23.11 2.08 8.86
C GLN A 152 21.61 2.36 9.00
N ILE A 153 21.18 2.87 10.17
CA ILE A 153 19.80 3.30 10.39
C ILE A 153 19.42 4.39 9.37
N GLN A 154 20.29 5.39 9.17
CA GLN A 154 20.07 6.47 8.23
C GLN A 154 19.91 5.96 6.78
N LYS A 155 20.75 5.01 6.35
CA LYS A 155 20.62 4.38 5.03
C LYS A 155 19.29 3.64 4.85
N PHE A 156 18.88 2.88 5.87
CA PHE A 156 17.59 2.19 5.86
C PHE A 156 16.43 3.19 5.73
N THR A 157 16.45 4.27 6.52
CA THR A 157 15.44 5.33 6.46
C THR A 157 15.40 6.02 5.11
N LEU A 158 16.56 6.35 4.53
CA LEU A 158 16.63 6.99 3.21
C LEU A 158 16.01 6.12 2.12
N SER A 159 16.32 4.81 2.12
CA SER A 159 15.71 3.87 1.17
C SER A 159 14.18 3.87 1.29
N PHE A 160 13.64 3.87 2.50
CA PHE A 160 12.19 3.95 2.72
C PHE A 160 11.58 5.25 2.19
N ILE A 161 12.24 6.39 2.42
CA ILE A 161 11.80 7.71 1.92
C ILE A 161 11.77 7.71 0.38
N GLU A 162 12.85 7.23 -0.26
CA GLU A 162 12.97 7.15 -1.72
C GLU A 162 11.90 6.24 -2.34
N ASP A 163 11.67 5.05 -1.75
CA ASP A 163 10.63 4.14 -2.21
C ASP A 163 9.23 4.76 -2.07
N HIS A 164 8.97 5.47 -0.96
CA HIS A 164 7.70 6.16 -0.76
C HIS A 164 7.46 7.27 -1.78
N GLU A 165 8.47 8.08 -2.12
CA GLU A 165 8.35 9.11 -3.17
C GLU A 165 8.05 8.49 -4.53
N LYS A 166 8.77 7.42 -4.90
CA LYS A 166 8.54 6.70 -6.15
C LYS A 166 7.12 6.12 -6.25
N HIS A 167 6.60 5.59 -5.14
CA HIS A 167 5.22 5.10 -5.09
C HIS A 167 4.19 6.23 -5.17
N LYS A 168 4.47 7.38 -4.55
CA LYS A 168 3.60 8.56 -4.65
C LYS A 168 3.46 9.04 -6.09
N ASP A 169 4.55 9.11 -6.84
CA ASP A 169 4.51 9.48 -8.26
C ASP A 169 3.72 8.48 -9.09
N THR A 170 3.88 7.18 -8.80
CA THR A 170 3.11 6.12 -9.45
C THR A 170 1.61 6.26 -9.17
N ILE A 171 1.21 6.54 -7.93
CA ILE A 171 -0.19 6.76 -7.56
C ILE A 171 -0.77 7.98 -8.28
N ASN A 172 -0.02 9.09 -8.33
CA ASN A 172 -0.45 10.29 -9.05
C ASN A 172 -0.67 10.01 -10.54
N ASN A 173 0.23 9.26 -11.17
CA ASN A 173 0.09 8.87 -12.57
C ASN A 173 -1.16 8.00 -12.79
N ILE A 174 -1.40 7.02 -11.92
CA ILE A 174 -2.61 6.18 -11.97
C ILE A 174 -3.87 7.04 -11.83
N GLN A 175 -3.88 8.03 -10.92
CA GLN A 175 -5.03 8.92 -10.75
C GLN A 175 -5.32 9.73 -12.01
N VAL A 176 -4.28 10.26 -12.67
CA VAL A 176 -4.42 10.99 -13.94
C VAL A 176 -4.96 10.09 -15.05
N GLU A 177 -4.51 8.83 -15.13
CA GLU A 177 -5.04 7.86 -16.10
C GLU A 177 -6.49 7.48 -15.80
N LEU A 178 -6.85 7.33 -14.52
CA LEU A 178 -8.22 7.06 -14.09
C LEU A 178 -9.17 8.21 -14.46
N ASP A 179 -8.75 9.45 -14.25
CA ASP A 179 -9.54 10.63 -14.59
C ASP A 179 -9.76 10.73 -16.11
N LYS A 180 -8.73 10.42 -16.91
CA LYS A 180 -8.86 10.34 -18.38
C LYS A 180 -9.80 9.23 -18.81
N LYS A 181 -9.71 8.05 -18.19
CA LYS A 181 -10.64 6.93 -18.46
C LYS A 181 -12.08 7.34 -18.17
N ASN A 182 -12.33 7.99 -17.03
CA ASN A 182 -13.67 8.45 -16.67
C ASN A 182 -14.23 9.46 -17.70
N GLN A 183 -13.40 10.38 -18.19
CA GLN A 183 -13.81 11.31 -19.27
C GLN A 183 -14.18 10.56 -20.56
N ILE A 184 -13.39 9.55 -20.95
CA ILE A 184 -13.68 8.73 -22.13
C ILE A 184 -14.98 7.95 -21.94
N ASP A 185 -15.19 7.36 -20.75
CA ASP A 185 -16.41 6.60 -20.43
C ASP A 185 -17.66 7.52 -20.51
N ASP A 186 -17.57 8.76 -20.03
CA ASP A 186 -18.64 9.77 -20.14
C ASP A 186 -18.93 10.16 -21.59
N GLU A 187 -17.90 10.35 -22.42
CA GLU A 187 -18.05 10.64 -23.84
C GLU A 187 -18.68 9.48 -24.60
N GLN A 188 -18.26 8.24 -24.30
CA GLN A 188 -18.84 7.04 -24.87
C GLN A 188 -20.30 6.88 -24.47
N TYR A 189 -20.65 7.15 -23.20
CA TYR A 189 -22.03 7.10 -22.74
C TYR A 189 -22.91 8.08 -23.51
N LYS A 190 -22.47 9.32 -23.68
CA LYS A 190 -23.19 10.35 -24.48
C LYS A 190 -23.36 9.93 -25.94
N LEU A 191 -22.33 9.32 -26.53
CA LEU A 191 -22.39 8.86 -27.92
C LEU A 191 -23.38 7.69 -28.08
N ILE A 192 -23.36 6.73 -27.16
CA ILE A 192 -24.30 5.60 -27.14
C ILE A 192 -25.73 6.12 -26.97
N GLU A 193 -25.96 7.05 -26.03
CA GLU A 193 -27.27 7.65 -25.81
C GLU A 193 -27.77 8.37 -27.08
N LYS A 194 -26.90 9.15 -27.73
CA LYS A 194 -27.24 9.81 -29.00
C LYS A 194 -27.64 8.81 -30.08
N HIS A 195 -26.83 7.78 -30.30
CA HIS A 195 -27.13 6.75 -31.31
C HIS A 195 -28.39 5.95 -30.98
N TYR A 196 -28.66 5.71 -29.70
CA TYR A 196 -29.89 5.08 -29.27
C TYR A 196 -31.11 5.95 -29.61
N GLN A 197 -31.05 7.26 -29.38
CA GLN A 197 -32.12 8.20 -29.76
C GLN A 197 -32.32 8.24 -31.29
N GLU A 198 -31.24 8.31 -32.06
CA GLU A 198 -31.30 8.26 -33.54
C GLU A 198 -31.94 6.95 -34.03
N PHE A 199 -31.59 5.82 -33.42
CA PHE A 199 -32.17 4.52 -33.74
C PHE A 199 -33.68 4.48 -33.46
N ILE A 200 -34.13 5.01 -32.32
CA ILE A 200 -35.56 5.09 -31.99
C ILE A 200 -36.31 5.97 -33.01
N GLN A 201 -35.74 7.11 -33.41
CA GLN A 201 -36.34 7.96 -34.43
C GLN A 201 -36.46 7.25 -35.79
N TYR A 202 -35.39 6.58 -36.23
CA TYR A 202 -35.38 5.81 -37.46
C TYR A 202 -36.40 4.66 -37.43
N LYS A 203 -36.48 3.92 -36.32
CA LYS A 203 -37.46 2.86 -36.13
C LYS A 203 -38.90 3.39 -36.24
N ASN A 204 -39.21 4.48 -35.54
CA ASN A 204 -40.53 5.10 -35.59
C ASN A 204 -40.89 5.59 -37.00
N TYR A 205 -39.92 6.09 -37.76
CA TYR A 205 -40.13 6.48 -39.16
C TYR A 205 -40.44 5.27 -40.05
N ASN A 206 -39.69 4.19 -39.90
CA ASN A 206 -39.95 2.95 -40.64
C ASN A 206 -41.30 2.33 -40.28
N ASP A 207 -41.67 2.30 -39.01
CA ASP A 207 -42.96 1.78 -38.56
C ASP A 207 -44.13 2.57 -39.20
N LYS A 208 -43.99 3.89 -39.36
CA LYS A 208 -44.97 4.72 -40.10
C LYS A 208 -45.04 4.34 -41.58
N ILE A 209 -43.90 4.14 -42.25
CA ILE A 209 -43.88 3.72 -43.66
C ILE A 209 -44.58 2.37 -43.81
N VAL A 210 -44.30 1.41 -42.94
CA VAL A 210 -44.94 0.08 -42.96
C VAL A 210 -46.45 0.22 -42.80
N GLN A 211 -46.93 1.01 -41.83
CA GLN A 211 -48.35 1.28 -41.65
C GLN A 211 -49.00 1.92 -42.88
N GLU A 212 -48.36 2.91 -43.50
CA GLU A 212 -48.86 3.54 -44.73
C GLU A 212 -48.92 2.55 -45.89
N GLN A 213 -47.93 1.67 -46.03
CA GLN A 213 -47.91 0.63 -47.06
C GLN A 213 -49.00 -0.41 -46.82
N GLU A 214 -49.21 -0.86 -45.59
CA GLU A 214 -50.30 -1.78 -45.24
C GLU A 214 -51.67 -1.16 -45.55
N CYS A 215 -51.87 0.12 -45.22
CA CYS A 215 -53.09 0.86 -45.55
C CYS A 215 -53.33 0.88 -47.07
N LYS A 216 -52.34 1.29 -47.87
CA LYS A 216 -52.44 1.30 -49.34
C LYS A 216 -52.69 -0.10 -49.93
N ILE A 217 -52.05 -1.14 -49.39
CA ILE A 217 -52.28 -2.52 -49.80
C ILE A 217 -53.72 -2.93 -49.54
N ASN A 218 -54.27 -2.58 -48.37
CA ASN A 218 -55.65 -2.89 -48.01
C ASN A 218 -56.65 -2.13 -48.90
N GLU A 219 -56.41 -0.84 -49.17
CA GLU A 219 -57.20 -0.06 -50.13
C GLU A 219 -57.21 -0.67 -51.53
N LEU A 220 -56.04 -1.09 -52.04
CA LEU A 220 -55.93 -1.75 -53.34
C LEU A 220 -56.65 -3.11 -53.36
N LYS A 221 -56.57 -3.89 -52.29
CA LYS A 221 -57.33 -5.14 -52.15
C LYS A 221 -58.83 -4.89 -52.18
N ASP A 222 -59.32 -3.85 -51.51
CA ASP A 222 -60.74 -3.48 -51.52
C ASP A 222 -61.21 -3.03 -52.90
N ILE A 223 -60.41 -2.23 -53.61
CA ILE A 223 -60.71 -1.84 -55.00
C ILE A 223 -60.76 -3.07 -55.91
N LEU A 224 -59.79 -4.00 -55.78
CA LEU A 224 -59.76 -5.24 -56.56
C LEU A 224 -61.00 -6.12 -56.27
N ASN A 225 -61.37 -6.28 -55.00
CA ASN A 225 -62.55 -7.05 -54.61
C ASN A 225 -63.84 -6.42 -55.15
N LYS A 226 -63.98 -5.09 -55.08
CA LYS A 226 -65.11 -4.36 -55.68
C LYS A 226 -65.17 -4.60 -57.19
N ARG A 227 -64.06 -4.47 -57.91
CA ARG A 227 -64.01 -4.71 -59.37
C ARG A 227 -64.33 -6.17 -59.73
N LYS A 228 -63.82 -7.14 -58.97
CA LYS A 228 -64.12 -8.56 -59.15
C LYS A 228 -65.62 -8.82 -59.00
N ASN A 229 -66.25 -8.28 -57.96
CA ASN A 229 -67.68 -8.42 -57.74
C ASN A 229 -68.53 -7.80 -58.87
N VAL A 230 -68.12 -6.63 -59.40
CA VAL A 230 -68.78 -6.02 -60.57
C VAL A 230 -68.67 -6.92 -61.81
N PHE A 231 -67.49 -7.50 -62.05
CA PHE A 231 -67.27 -8.42 -63.17
C PHE A 231 -68.12 -9.69 -63.03
N THR A 232 -68.15 -10.30 -61.85
CA THR A 232 -68.96 -11.49 -61.56
C THR A 232 -70.45 -11.21 -61.73
N ASN A 233 -70.94 -10.08 -61.20
CA ASN A 233 -72.34 -9.67 -61.37
C ASN A 233 -72.71 -9.45 -62.84
N SER A 234 -71.80 -8.88 -63.64
CA SER A 234 -72.02 -8.66 -65.08
C SER A 234 -72.14 -9.98 -65.85
N ILE A 235 -71.27 -10.96 -65.54
CA ILE A 235 -71.34 -12.31 -66.12
C ILE A 235 -72.65 -13.01 -65.69
N SER A 236 -73.05 -12.87 -64.43
CA SER A 236 -74.32 -13.43 -63.95
C SER A 236 -75.52 -12.80 -64.67
N ILE A 237 -75.53 -11.49 -64.91
CA ILE A 237 -76.58 -10.81 -65.70
C ILE A 237 -76.60 -11.34 -67.14
N LEU A 238 -75.44 -11.46 -67.79
CA LEU A 238 -75.35 -12.00 -69.15
C LEU A 238 -75.81 -13.46 -69.21
N ALA A 239 -75.44 -14.29 -68.23
CA ALA A 239 -75.91 -15.67 -68.12
C ALA A 239 -77.44 -15.74 -67.92
N LEU A 240 -78.01 -14.80 -67.15
CA LEU A 240 -79.45 -14.71 -66.93
C LEU A 240 -80.18 -14.29 -68.21
N ILE A 241 -79.64 -13.34 -68.97
CA ILE A 241 -80.16 -12.94 -70.29
C ILE A 241 -80.12 -14.13 -71.27
N VAL A 242 -79.00 -14.86 -71.32
CA VAL A 242 -78.86 -16.05 -72.17
C VAL A 242 -79.87 -17.13 -71.76
N SER A 243 -80.04 -17.38 -70.46
CA SER A 243 -81.02 -18.35 -69.96
C SER A 243 -82.45 -17.99 -70.37
N VAL A 244 -82.86 -16.72 -70.24
CA VAL A 244 -84.19 -16.25 -70.67
C VAL A 244 -84.36 -16.39 -72.18
N ALA A 245 -83.35 -15.99 -72.97
CA ALA A 245 -83.39 -16.15 -74.42
C ALA A 245 -83.49 -17.62 -74.85
N SER A 246 -82.80 -18.53 -74.17
CA SER A 246 -82.91 -19.97 -74.40
C SER A 246 -84.30 -20.52 -74.09
N ILE A 247 -84.96 -20.05 -73.04
CA ILE A 247 -86.35 -20.44 -72.72
C ILE A 247 -87.31 -19.95 -73.80
N VAL A 248 -87.18 -18.70 -74.25
CA VAL A 248 -88.02 -18.13 -75.32
C VAL A 248 -87.82 -18.89 -76.63
N LEU A 249 -86.57 -19.18 -77.00
CA LEU A 249 -86.26 -19.99 -78.19
C LEU A 249 -86.78 -21.43 -78.07
N TYR A 250 -86.73 -22.05 -76.89
CA TYR A 250 -87.30 -23.38 -76.67
C TYR A 250 -88.82 -23.41 -76.86
N PHE A 251 -89.53 -22.33 -76.51
CA PHE A 251 -90.98 -22.22 -76.72
C PHE A 251 -91.38 -21.87 -78.15
N ILE A 252 -90.53 -21.18 -78.91
CA ILE A 252 -90.79 -20.84 -80.33
C ILE A 252 -90.39 -21.99 -81.26
N GLY A 253 -89.39 -22.80 -80.88
CA GLY A 253 -88.92 -23.96 -81.63
C GLY A 253 -89.71 -25.25 -81.41
N ARG A 254 -90.86 -25.18 -80.73
CA ARG A 254 -91.77 -26.30 -80.46
C ARG A 254 -93.16 -25.97 -80.98
#